data_AF-G2RI78-F1
#
_entry.id   AF-G2RI78-F1
#
_cell.length_a   1.000
_cell.length_b   1.000
_cell.length_c   1.000
_cell.angle_alpha   90.00
_cell.angle_beta   90.00
_cell.angle_gamma   90.00
#
_symmetry.space_group_name_H-M   'P 1'
#
loop_
_entity.id
_entity.type
_entity.pdbx_description
1 polymer ?
#
loop_
_entity_poly.entity_id
_entity_poly.type
_entity_poly.pdbx_seq_one_letter_code
_entity_poly.pdbx_strand_id
1 'polypeptide(L)'
;MSVTHVVLFKFKADANPEDVRAACNRFLSLKTNCIHPTTKAPYILSLRDGRDNSPDGLQDGMTHGFVVEFASAEDRDYYVAHDPAHQEFVKSIGGVLEKPVVVAFCNGVY
;
A
#
# COMPACT_ATOMS: atom_id res chain seq x y z
N MET A 1 -13.93 13.70 2.13
CA MET A 1 -14.10 13.01 0.83
C MET A 1 -13.22 11.78 0.89
N SER A 2 -13.71 10.61 0.45
CA SER A 2 -12.88 9.39 0.50
C SER A 2 -11.68 9.53 -0.44
N VAL A 3 -10.57 8.93 -0.02
CA VAL A 3 -9.31 8.94 -0.76
C VAL A 3 -8.98 7.52 -1.18
N THR A 4 -8.77 7.32 -2.48
CA THR A 4 -8.17 6.10 -3.04
C THR A 4 -6.67 6.29 -3.09
N HIS A 5 -5.92 5.44 -2.41
CA HIS A 5 -4.47 5.44 -2.35
C HIS A 5 -3.94 4.17 -3.02
N VAL A 6 -3.35 4.35 -4.19
CA VAL A 6 -2.80 3.28 -5.04
C VAL A 6 -1.29 3.21 -4.84
N VAL A 7 -0.79 2.01 -4.63
CA VAL A 7 0.64 1.72 -4.51
C VAL A 7 1.00 0.62 -5.50
N LEU A 8 2.03 0.84 -6.31
CA LEU A 8 2.60 -0.15 -7.22
C LEU A 8 4.02 -0.45 -6.77
N PHE A 9 4.38 -1.74 -6.75
CA PHE A 9 5.72 -2.18 -6.41
C PHE A 9 6.41 -2.86 -7.58
N LYS A 10 7.66 -2.46 -7.81
CA LYS A 10 8.69 -3.24 -8.47
C LYS A 10 9.60 -3.82 -7.39
N PHE A 11 9.59 -5.14 -7.25
CA PHE A 11 10.55 -5.86 -6.41
C PHE A 11 11.86 -6.05 -7.17
N LYS A 12 12.97 -6.20 -6.44
CA LYS A 12 14.27 -6.48 -7.03
C LYS A 12 14.24 -7.81 -7.78
N ALA A 13 14.99 -7.90 -8.89
CA ALA A 13 15.05 -9.09 -9.72
C ALA A 13 15.57 -10.34 -8.99
N ASP A 14 16.40 -10.15 -7.97
CA ASP A 14 16.99 -11.19 -7.12
C ASP A 14 16.26 -11.41 -5.79
N ALA A 15 15.11 -10.74 -5.58
CA ALA A 15 14.33 -10.89 -4.36
C ALA A 15 13.81 -12.33 -4.22
N ASN A 16 13.98 -12.91 -3.04
CA ASN A 16 13.42 -14.23 -2.72
C ASN A 16 11.88 -14.17 -2.82
N PRO A 17 11.22 -15.07 -3.57
CA PRO A 17 9.77 -15.13 -3.68
C PRO A 17 9.04 -15.22 -2.33
N GLU A 18 9.65 -15.85 -1.33
CA GLU A 18 9.06 -15.95 0.02
C GLU A 18 9.04 -14.61 0.74
N ASP A 19 10.09 -13.80 0.59
CA ASP A 19 10.16 -12.48 1.18
C ASP A 19 9.20 -11.50 0.49
N VAL A 20 9.02 -11.63 -0.84
CA VAL A 20 8.00 -10.89 -1.60
C VAL A 20 6.60 -11.23 -1.09
N ARG A 21 6.28 -12.53 -0.97
CA ARG A 21 4.99 -12.99 -0.42
C ARG A 21 4.78 -12.47 1.00
N ALA A 22 5.81 -12.52 1.84
CA ALA A 22 5.75 -12.02 3.20
C ALA A 22 5.51 -10.49 3.24
N ALA A 23 6.14 -9.73 2.33
CA ALA A 23 5.90 -8.30 2.20
C ALA A 23 4.45 -7.99 1.79
N CYS A 24 3.88 -8.71 0.81
CA CYS A 24 2.47 -8.56 0.43
C CYS A 24 1.52 -8.87 1.59
N ASN A 25 1.76 -9.97 2.33
CA ASN A 25 0.96 -10.33 3.50
C ASN A 25 1.02 -9.27 4.61
N ARG A 26 2.21 -8.69 4.84
CA ARG A 26 2.39 -7.58 5.80
C ARG A 26 1.62 -6.34 5.35
N PHE A 27 1.65 -5.99 4.06
CA PHE A 27 0.86 -4.88 3.54
C PHE A 27 -0.64 -5.11 3.76
N LEU A 28 -1.17 -6.29 3.41
CA LEU A 28 -2.60 -6.60 3.56
C LEU A 28 -3.06 -6.53 5.03
N SER A 29 -2.17 -6.90 5.96
CA SER A 29 -2.42 -6.83 7.40
C SER A 29 -2.53 -5.40 7.94
N LEU A 30 -2.09 -4.37 7.19
CA LEU A 30 -2.26 -2.97 7.58
C LEU A 30 -3.74 -2.61 7.72
N LYS A 31 -4.64 -3.25 6.95
CA LYS A 31 -6.08 -3.05 7.08
C LYS A 31 -6.59 -3.22 8.51
N THR A 32 -6.04 -4.17 9.26
CA THR A 32 -6.41 -4.46 10.65
C THR A 32 -5.47 -3.81 11.66
N ASN A 33 -4.21 -3.61 11.30
CA ASN A 33 -3.17 -3.19 12.23
C ASN A 33 -3.00 -1.66 12.31
N CYS A 34 -3.43 -0.92 11.28
CA CYS A 34 -3.48 0.54 11.33
C CYS A 34 -4.69 0.97 12.18
N ILE A 35 -4.40 1.41 13.40
CA ILE A 35 -5.40 1.80 14.40
C ILE A 35 -5.40 3.32 14.57
N HIS A 36 -6.57 3.94 14.41
CA HIS A 36 -6.68 5.38 14.50
C HIS A 36 -6.45 5.86 15.95
N PRO A 37 -5.66 6.93 16.17
CA PRO A 37 -5.17 7.31 17.49
C PRO A 37 -6.29 7.72 18.45
N THR A 38 -7.37 8.31 17.94
CA THR A 38 -8.53 8.75 18.75
C THR A 38 -9.58 7.66 18.93
N THR A 39 -10.09 7.06 17.85
CA THR A 39 -11.19 6.08 17.91
C THR A 39 -10.75 4.71 18.39
N LYS A 40 -9.43 4.41 18.39
CA LYS A 40 -8.86 3.11 18.78
C LYS A 40 -9.40 1.93 17.98
N ALA A 41 -9.83 2.18 16.74
CA ALA A 41 -10.34 1.17 15.81
C ALA A 41 -9.58 1.24 14.46
N PRO A 42 -9.61 0.16 13.65
CA PRO A 42 -9.11 0.19 12.29
C PRO A 42 -9.83 1.27 11.46
N TYR A 43 -9.08 2.04 10.67
CA TYR A 43 -9.61 3.17 9.89
C TYR A 43 -9.40 3.07 8.38
N ILE A 44 -8.67 2.04 7.93
CA ILE A 44 -8.63 1.68 6.51
C ILE A 44 -9.97 1.04 6.15
N LEU A 45 -10.72 1.68 5.25
CA LEU A 45 -12.05 1.22 4.84
C LEU A 45 -11.95 -0.05 3.99
N SER A 46 -11.04 -0.06 3.02
CA SER A 46 -10.78 -1.21 2.18
C SER A 46 -9.30 -1.29 1.79
N LEU A 47 -8.81 -2.51 1.60
CA LEU A 47 -7.47 -2.79 1.12
C LEU A 47 -7.54 -4.00 0.19
N ARG A 48 -7.06 -3.85 -1.04
CA ARG A 48 -6.95 -4.91 -2.04
C ARG A 48 -5.53 -4.96 -2.57
N ASP A 49 -5.05 -6.15 -2.91
CA ASP A 49 -3.73 -6.37 -3.50
C ASP A 49 -3.76 -7.43 -4.59
N GLY A 50 -2.69 -7.48 -5.38
CA GLY A 50 -2.51 -8.52 -6.39
C GLY A 50 -1.24 -8.36 -7.19
N ARG A 51 -0.86 -9.44 -7.88
CA ARG A 51 0.18 -9.43 -8.90
C ARG A 51 -0.42 -8.95 -10.23
N ASP A 52 0.34 -8.15 -10.96
CA ASP A 52 -0.01 -7.72 -12.31
C ASP A 52 -0.27 -8.93 -13.23
N ASN A 53 -1.32 -8.80 -14.03
CA ASN A 53 -1.72 -9.74 -15.07
C ASN A 53 -2.22 -9.01 -16.33
N SER A 54 -1.95 -7.70 -16.47
CA SER A 54 -2.39 -6.96 -17.65
C SER A 54 -1.60 -7.40 -18.89
N PRO A 55 -2.27 -7.60 -20.04
CA PRO A 55 -1.61 -7.97 -21.28
C PRO A 55 -0.98 -6.77 -22.01
N ASP A 56 -1.14 -5.54 -21.50
CA ASP A 56 -0.87 -4.32 -22.26
C ASP A 56 0.63 -3.98 -22.38
N GLY A 57 1.48 -4.56 -21.51
CA GLY A 57 2.93 -4.34 -21.52
C GLY A 57 3.37 -2.92 -21.08
N LEU A 58 2.47 -2.15 -20.46
CA LEU A 58 2.68 -0.75 -20.06
C LEU A 58 3.03 -0.57 -18.57
N GLN A 59 3.39 -1.64 -17.87
CA GLN A 59 3.56 -1.63 -16.41
C GLN A 59 4.83 -0.93 -15.91
N ASP A 60 5.76 -0.54 -16.79
CA ASP A 60 7.06 0.06 -16.41
C ASP A 60 7.82 -0.79 -15.38
N GLY A 61 7.75 -2.12 -15.52
CA GLY A 61 8.37 -3.08 -14.60
C GLY A 61 7.70 -3.21 -13.23
N MET A 62 6.58 -2.53 -12.98
CA MET A 62 5.76 -2.80 -11.80
C MET A 62 5.15 -4.20 -11.88
N THR A 63 5.10 -4.89 -10.75
CA THR A 63 4.68 -6.30 -10.69
C THR A 63 3.53 -6.55 -9.74
N HIS A 64 3.30 -5.66 -8.77
CA HIS A 64 2.26 -5.80 -7.77
C HIS A 64 1.55 -4.46 -7.57
N GLY A 65 0.24 -4.51 -7.37
CA GLY A 65 -0.59 -3.34 -7.11
C GLY A 65 -1.39 -3.50 -5.83
N PHE A 66 -1.56 -2.39 -5.12
CA PHE A 66 -2.32 -2.28 -3.88
C PHE A 66 -3.24 -1.07 -3.98
N VAL A 67 -4.47 -1.21 -3.51
CA VAL A 67 -5.45 -0.13 -3.45
C VAL A 67 -5.99 -0.06 -2.04
N VAL A 68 -5.78 1.08 -1.41
CA VAL A 68 -6.22 1.39 -0.05
C VAL A 68 -7.26 2.50 -0.11
N GLU A 69 -8.33 2.38 0.67
CA GLU A 69 -9.37 3.39 0.77
C GLU A 69 -9.45 3.97 2.17
N PHE A 70 -9.44 5.29 2.26
CA PHE A 70 -9.59 6.06 3.50
C PHE A 70 -10.85 6.90 3.45
N ALA A 71 -11.46 7.16 4.61
CA ALA A 71 -12.65 8.02 4.70
C ALA A 71 -12.33 9.50 4.41
N SER A 72 -11.08 9.91 4.65
CA SER A 72 -10.64 11.29 4.60
C SER A 72 -9.18 11.43 4.15
N ALA A 73 -8.77 12.65 3.79
CA ALA A 73 -7.38 12.94 3.45
C ALA A 73 -6.51 12.93 4.72
N GLU A 74 -7.08 13.38 5.83
CA GLU A 74 -6.46 13.40 7.16
C GLU A 74 -6.08 12.00 7.63
N ASP A 75 -6.97 11.01 7.44
CA ASP A 75 -6.69 9.61 7.72
C ASP A 75 -5.52 9.09 6.87
N ARG A 76 -5.53 9.40 5.57
CA ARG A 76 -4.45 9.01 4.64
C ARG A 76 -3.13 9.67 5.03
N ASP A 77 -3.14 10.94 5.40
CA ASP A 77 -1.94 11.69 5.78
C ASP A 77 -1.34 11.14 7.08
N TYR A 78 -2.19 10.83 8.07
CA TYR A 78 -1.76 10.16 9.29
C TYR A 78 -1.17 8.77 9.00
N TYR A 79 -1.83 7.97 8.15
CA TYR A 79 -1.33 6.67 7.70
C TYR A 79 0.09 6.78 7.15
N VAL A 80 0.32 7.71 6.22
CA VAL A 80 1.63 7.90 5.56
C VAL A 80 2.69 8.42 6.52
N ALA A 81 2.37 9.42 7.35
CA ALA A 81 3.36 10.17 8.11
C ALA A 81 3.62 9.64 9.54
N HIS A 82 2.62 9.02 10.18
CA HIS A 82 2.62 8.82 11.63
C HIS A 82 2.18 7.43 12.09
N ASP A 83 1.42 6.68 11.30
CA ASP A 83 0.91 5.37 11.73
C ASP A 83 2.06 4.37 11.96
N PRO A 84 2.24 3.85 13.19
CA PRO A 84 3.40 3.03 13.53
C PRO A 84 3.43 1.70 12.77
N ALA A 85 2.27 1.10 12.50
CA ALA A 85 2.19 -0.17 11.75
C ALA A 85 2.61 0.05 10.29
N HIS A 86 2.20 1.16 9.68
CA HIS A 86 2.66 1.53 8.34
C HIS A 86 4.18 1.83 8.33
N GLN A 87 4.69 2.58 9.30
CA GLN A 87 6.13 2.87 9.39
C GLN A 87 6.98 1.59 9.55
N GLU A 88 6.50 0.63 10.33
CA GLU A 88 7.15 -0.68 10.47
C GLU A 88 7.15 -1.45 9.15
N PHE A 89 6.02 -1.45 8.43
CA PHE A 89 5.93 -2.05 7.10
C PHE A 89 6.95 -1.45 6.13
N VAL A 90 7.05 -0.11 6.04
CA VAL A 90 8.00 0.58 5.15
C VAL A 90 9.44 0.18 5.45
N LYS A 91 9.80 0.04 6.73
CA LYS A 91 11.13 -0.46 7.13
C LYS A 91 11.35 -1.92 6.71
N SER A 92 10.32 -2.76 6.84
CA SER A 92 10.41 -4.20 6.55
C SER A 92 10.59 -4.54 5.07
N ILE A 93 10.14 -3.67 4.16
CA ILE A 93 10.12 -3.97 2.72
C ILE A 93 11.38 -3.47 1.97
N GLY A 94 12.16 -2.56 2.55
CA GLY A 94 13.30 -1.93 1.88
C GLY A 94 14.39 -2.89 1.37
N GLY A 95 14.51 -4.08 1.99
CA GLY A 95 15.45 -5.11 1.56
C GLY A 95 15.11 -5.73 0.19
N VAL A 96 13.83 -5.80 -0.16
CA VAL A 96 13.32 -6.50 -1.35
C VAL A 96 12.71 -5.59 -2.41
N LEU A 97 12.38 -4.35 -2.06
CA LEU A 97 11.78 -3.38 -2.96
C LEU A 97 12.86 -2.70 -3.83
N GLU A 98 12.59 -2.58 -5.12
CA GLU A 98 13.41 -1.78 -6.04
C GLU A 98 12.82 -0.37 -6.21
N LYS A 99 11.51 -0.27 -6.48
CA LYS A 99 10.83 1.01 -6.74
C LYS A 99 9.37 0.94 -6.31
N PRO A 100 8.88 1.90 -5.50
CA PRO A 100 7.46 2.16 -5.35
C PRO A 100 6.97 3.25 -6.32
N VAL A 101 5.71 3.17 -6.74
CA VAL A 101 4.95 4.29 -7.31
C VAL A 101 3.67 4.44 -6.49
N VAL A 102 3.36 5.66 -6.08
CA VAL A 102 2.23 5.95 -5.19
C VAL A 102 1.40 7.08 -5.78
N VAL A 103 0.09 6.88 -5.89
CA VAL A 103 -0.86 7.89 -6.35
C VAL A 103 -2.06 7.89 -5.41
N ALA A 104 -2.46 9.06 -4.94
CA ALA A 104 -3.68 9.22 -4.17
C ALA A 104 -4.62 10.21 -4.86
N PHE A 105 -5.91 9.90 -4.92
CA PHE A 105 -6.89 10.75 -5.55
C PHE A 105 -8.25 10.61 -4.89
N CYS A 106 -9.09 11.62 -5.11
CA CYS A 106 -10.50 11.58 -4.78
C CYS A 106 -11.31 11.36 -6.06
N ASN A 107 -12.33 10.51 -6.01
CA ASN A 107 -13.15 10.21 -7.17
C ASN A 107 -13.81 11.48 -7.76
N GLY A 108 -13.62 11.73 -9.06
CA GLY A 108 -14.22 12.87 -9.76
C GLY A 108 -13.52 14.22 -9.56
N VAL A 109 -12.29 14.24 -9.03
CA VAL A 109 -11.47 15.45 -8.89
C VAL A 109 -10.28 15.38 -9.86
N TYR A 110 -10.09 16.42 -10.67
CA TYR A 110 -9.10 16.48 -11.77
C TYR A 110 -8.12 17.64 -11.59
#